data_AF-A0A8J3Q3S8-F1
#
_entry.id   AF-A0A8J3Q3S8-F1
#
_cell.length_a   1.000
_cell.length_b   1.000
_cell.length_c   1.000
_cell.angle_alpha   90.00
_cell.angle_beta   90.00
_cell.angle_gamma   90.00
#
_symmetry.space_group_name_H-M   'P 1'
#
loop_
_entity.id
_entity.type
_entity.pdbx_description
1 polymer ?
#
loop_
_entity_poly.entity_id
_entity_poly.type
_entity_poly.pdbx_seq_one_letter_code
_entity_poly.pdbx_strand_id
1 'polypeptide(L)'
;MSIPLIRRWPVVAVAVLTIAASAPASARTSDDTSGRVNDAASGMIWTGLVADRSGPCAGLFRVAGTTPAMCTHGPDPAPAGLSVKSPVAPLAAGVGISALAVCEGDGTSGRRVEVLYIHGSTSRYSQFLETFRQLAEQVDVIYNESARATGGERHVRYVTETVNGACRPVVRDVQIADSALNANDWAPLVNAVKAAGYTRTDRKYMEFVDANVFCGIGGFAGDTRKTDANRSNTGPEYARADNGCWTAGVAAHELGHTLGAVNNNAPNASGAAHCVDEYDVMCYKDGPNVVLRFSCPDRSFDNRLDCNHDDYYHTNPPAGSYLSQNYNVADNLFLIRGGGTTPPPPSNNLALTATPSASYTSPWESVLAINDGIDPPSSNDTVNRRWGTWPNTGQQWAQLTWATAQQVRVADVYFFDDNGGVRLPASWSLQYWNGTAFVAVPGASGFPVALNVYNRVTFTSLSTTRLRVVLNSGAGSVGLLEVKVTS
;
A
#
# COMPACT_ATOMS: atom_id res chain seq x y z
N MET A 1 41.53 74.96 -5.84
CA MET A 1 40.26 74.83 -5.11
C MET A 1 39.34 73.95 -5.95
N SER A 2 38.62 73.03 -5.32
CA SER A 2 37.76 71.96 -5.89
C SER A 2 38.48 70.63 -6.18
N ILE A 3 38.29 69.70 -5.23
CA ILE A 3 38.75 68.30 -5.16
C ILE A 3 37.80 67.42 -6.00
N PRO A 4 38.27 66.39 -6.73
CA PRO A 4 37.41 65.56 -7.59
C PRO A 4 36.62 64.50 -6.79
N LEU A 5 35.37 64.27 -7.18
CA LEU A 5 34.51 63.21 -6.66
C LEU A 5 35.01 61.83 -7.10
N ILE A 6 35.36 60.98 -6.13
CA ILE A 6 35.63 59.54 -6.34
C ILE A 6 34.32 58.76 -6.20
N ARG A 7 33.94 58.10 -7.30
CA ARG A 7 32.84 57.12 -7.41
C ARG A 7 33.14 55.92 -6.49
N ARG A 8 32.32 55.70 -5.46
CA ARG A 8 32.35 54.46 -4.65
C ARG A 8 31.53 53.37 -5.35
N TRP A 9 32.16 52.25 -5.63
CA TRP A 9 31.52 51.01 -6.08
C TRP A 9 31.01 50.25 -4.84
N PRO A 10 29.80 49.66 -4.85
CA PRO A 10 29.36 48.83 -3.74
C PRO A 10 30.10 47.49 -3.79
N VAL A 11 30.77 47.16 -2.68
CA VAL A 11 31.32 45.84 -2.42
C VAL A 11 30.15 44.90 -2.15
N VAL A 12 29.88 43.98 -3.08
CA VAL A 12 28.95 42.87 -2.85
C VAL A 12 29.69 41.84 -2.01
N ALA A 13 29.34 41.75 -0.72
CA ALA A 13 29.79 40.68 0.15
C ALA A 13 29.12 39.37 -0.29
N VAL A 14 29.89 38.47 -0.91
CA VAL A 14 29.47 37.10 -1.16
C VAL A 14 29.53 36.37 0.18
N ALA A 15 28.39 36.21 0.83
CA ALA A 15 28.25 35.31 1.97
C ALA A 15 28.35 33.87 1.47
N VAL A 16 29.51 33.24 1.66
CA VAL A 16 29.67 31.80 1.49
C VAL A 16 28.90 31.13 2.62
N LEU A 17 27.66 30.73 2.33
CA LEU A 17 26.86 29.91 3.22
C LEU A 17 27.51 28.52 3.26
N THR A 18 28.28 28.26 4.32
CA THR A 18 28.76 26.92 4.62
C THR A 18 27.55 26.08 4.98
N ILE A 19 27.18 25.16 4.08
CA ILE A 19 26.20 24.11 4.36
C ILE A 19 26.85 23.24 5.44
N ALA A 20 26.42 23.40 6.69
CA ALA A 20 26.74 22.46 7.74
C ALA A 20 26.12 21.12 7.34
N ALA A 21 26.97 20.17 6.95
CA ALA A 21 26.55 18.79 6.80
C ALA A 21 25.95 18.35 8.14
N SER A 22 24.66 18.03 8.14
CA SER A 22 23.99 17.38 9.25
C SER A 22 24.76 16.12 9.62
N ALA A 23 25.17 16.03 10.88
CA ALA A 23 25.79 14.83 11.44
C ALA A 23 24.91 13.60 11.16
N PRO A 24 25.50 12.42 10.90
CA PRO A 24 24.71 11.21 10.77
C PRO A 24 23.91 10.97 12.05
N ALA A 25 22.66 10.53 11.89
CA ALA A 25 21.81 10.07 12.98
C ALA A 25 22.60 9.12 13.90
N SER A 26 22.49 9.31 15.22
CA SER A 26 23.23 8.55 16.22
C SER A 26 23.11 7.05 16.00
N ALA A 27 24.23 6.42 15.62
CA ALA A 27 24.34 4.97 15.60
C ALA A 27 24.07 4.41 17.00
N ARG A 28 23.30 3.31 17.08
CA ARG A 28 23.06 2.56 18.33
C ARG A 28 24.40 2.28 19.05
N THR A 29 24.47 2.56 20.35
CA THR A 29 25.65 2.28 21.18
C THR A 29 25.73 0.77 21.50
N SER A 30 26.92 0.23 21.79
CA SER A 30 27.25 -1.22 21.89
C SER A 30 26.57 -1.94 23.06
N ASP A 31 25.81 -1.21 23.85
CA ASP A 31 25.11 -1.76 25.01
C ASP A 31 23.70 -2.24 24.65
N ASP A 32 23.23 -2.09 23.41
CA ASP A 32 21.80 -2.25 23.06
C ASP A 32 21.29 -3.71 23.03
N THR A 33 22.15 -4.74 23.06
CA THR A 33 21.70 -6.11 23.45
C THR A 33 21.95 -6.40 24.93
N SER A 34 22.90 -5.71 25.58
CA SER A 34 23.33 -5.97 26.97
C SER A 34 22.27 -5.64 28.03
N GLY A 35 21.14 -5.06 27.63
CA GLY A 35 19.97 -4.82 28.49
C GLY A 35 18.64 -5.33 27.92
N ARG A 36 18.62 -5.93 26.73
CA ARG A 36 17.37 -6.46 26.13
C ARG A 36 17.16 -7.89 26.61
N VAL A 37 16.16 -8.06 27.48
CA VAL A 37 15.80 -9.36 28.05
C VAL A 37 14.76 -10.02 27.15
N ASN A 38 14.91 -11.32 26.90
CA ASN A 38 13.89 -12.09 26.21
C ASN A 38 12.56 -12.02 26.98
N ASP A 39 11.49 -11.70 26.27
CA ASP A 39 10.14 -11.86 26.77
C ASP A 39 9.33 -12.74 25.81
N ALA A 40 9.27 -14.03 26.15
CA ALA A 40 8.55 -15.02 25.37
C ALA A 40 7.04 -14.80 25.35
N ALA A 41 6.47 -14.02 26.30
CA ALA A 41 5.04 -13.74 26.32
C ALA A 41 4.66 -12.71 25.26
N SER A 42 5.50 -11.71 25.01
CA SER A 42 5.29 -10.68 24.00
C SER A 42 5.91 -11.01 22.62
N GLY A 43 6.70 -12.08 22.52
CA GLY A 43 7.40 -12.46 21.28
C GLY A 43 8.77 -11.79 21.10
N MET A 44 9.24 -11.07 22.12
CA MET A 44 10.47 -10.29 22.07
C MET A 44 11.68 -11.17 22.37
N ILE A 45 12.09 -11.99 21.39
CA ILE A 45 13.23 -12.91 21.51
C ILE A 45 14.47 -12.31 20.84
N TRP A 46 15.48 -11.99 21.65
CA TRP A 46 16.75 -11.37 21.25
C TRP A 46 17.91 -12.37 21.15
N THR A 47 17.73 -13.58 21.68
CA THR A 47 18.71 -14.67 21.54
C THR A 47 19.09 -14.88 20.08
N GLY A 48 20.40 -15.02 19.81
CA GLY A 48 20.93 -15.20 18.46
C GLY A 48 21.13 -13.90 17.69
N LEU A 49 20.71 -12.75 18.22
CA LEU A 49 20.90 -11.44 17.58
C LEU A 49 22.11 -10.71 18.18
N VAL A 50 22.95 -10.13 17.31
CA VAL A 50 24.14 -9.36 17.71
C VAL A 50 24.04 -7.96 17.12
N ALA A 51 23.96 -6.94 17.97
CA ALA A 51 23.96 -5.56 17.51
C ALA A 51 25.33 -5.20 16.89
N ASP A 52 25.32 -4.77 15.64
CA ASP A 52 26.53 -4.40 14.92
C ASP A 52 26.65 -2.87 14.81
N ARG A 53 27.86 -2.35 15.02
CA ARG A 53 28.17 -0.91 14.93
C ARG A 53 28.78 -0.49 13.59
N SER A 54 29.22 -1.47 12.81
CA SER A 54 29.97 -1.27 11.58
C SER A 54 29.69 -2.41 10.61
N GLY A 55 29.99 -2.21 9.33
CA GLY A 55 29.76 -3.23 8.31
C GLY A 55 28.30 -3.26 7.83
N PRO A 56 27.88 -4.36 7.19
CA PRO A 56 26.62 -4.40 6.45
C PRO A 56 25.35 -4.32 7.33
N CYS A 57 25.46 -4.59 8.63
CA CYS A 57 24.38 -4.51 9.62
C CYS A 57 24.57 -3.34 10.62
N ALA A 58 25.38 -2.33 10.28
CA ALA A 58 25.62 -1.21 11.18
C ALA A 58 24.32 -0.50 11.58
N GLY A 59 24.06 -0.38 12.89
CA GLY A 59 22.83 0.21 13.43
C GLY A 59 21.64 -0.76 13.46
N LEU A 60 21.87 -2.03 13.12
CA LEU A 60 20.90 -3.13 13.10
C LEU A 60 21.46 -4.32 13.92
N PHE A 61 20.75 -5.46 13.88
CA PHE A 61 21.25 -6.71 14.41
C PHE A 61 21.68 -7.64 13.29
N ARG A 62 22.80 -8.31 13.47
CA ARG A 62 23.18 -9.48 12.68
C ARG A 62 22.59 -10.73 13.32
N VAL A 63 21.99 -11.59 12.50
CA VAL A 63 21.52 -12.91 12.95
C VAL A 63 22.73 -13.85 13.01
N ALA A 64 23.14 -14.23 14.22
CA ALA A 64 24.29 -15.10 14.43
C ALA A 64 23.98 -16.54 13.96
N GLY A 65 24.94 -17.20 13.32
CA GLY A 65 24.78 -18.58 12.87
C GLY A 65 24.08 -18.75 11.51
N THR A 66 23.74 -17.68 10.81
CA THR A 66 23.27 -17.75 9.41
C THR A 66 24.43 -17.54 8.42
N THR A 67 24.43 -18.31 7.32
CA THR A 67 25.34 -18.11 6.18
C THR A 67 24.54 -17.99 4.87
N PRO A 68 24.80 -17.00 4.00
CA PRO A 68 25.57 -15.78 4.30
C PRO A 68 24.95 -15.01 5.47
N ALA A 69 25.74 -14.14 6.10
CA ALA A 69 25.27 -13.30 7.20
C ALA A 69 24.09 -12.43 6.75
N MET A 70 23.04 -12.36 7.56
CA MET A 70 21.88 -11.51 7.34
C MET A 70 21.71 -10.50 8.47
N CYS A 71 21.06 -9.39 8.14
CA CYS A 71 20.74 -8.32 9.07
C CYS A 71 19.23 -8.32 9.34
N THR A 72 18.84 -7.88 10.52
CA THR A 72 17.45 -7.74 10.95
C THR A 72 17.28 -6.49 11.78
N HIS A 73 16.08 -5.95 11.77
CA HIS A 73 15.72 -4.84 12.63
C HIS A 73 15.52 -5.28 14.10
N GLY A 74 15.18 -6.56 14.34
CA GLY A 74 14.88 -7.15 15.65
C GLY A 74 13.52 -7.88 15.65
N PRO A 75 13.09 -8.47 16.79
CA PRO A 75 11.72 -8.93 16.96
C PRO A 75 10.75 -7.77 17.19
N ASP A 76 9.54 -7.88 16.66
CA ASP A 76 8.44 -6.93 16.88
C ASP A 76 7.51 -7.39 18.00
N PRO A 77 6.99 -6.45 18.81
CA PRO A 77 5.97 -6.75 19.81
C PRO A 77 4.66 -7.11 19.12
N ALA A 78 3.86 -7.96 19.77
CA ALA A 78 2.53 -8.26 19.28
C ALA A 78 1.64 -7.00 19.19
N PRO A 79 1.02 -6.70 18.03
CA PRO A 79 0.06 -5.62 17.91
C PRO A 79 -1.11 -5.77 18.88
N ALA A 80 -1.78 -4.65 19.18
CA ALA A 80 -2.92 -4.65 20.09
C ALA A 80 -4.00 -5.66 19.64
N GLY A 81 -4.44 -6.52 20.56
CA GLY A 81 -5.43 -7.57 20.30
C GLY A 81 -4.86 -8.89 19.77
N LEU A 82 -3.56 -8.95 19.44
CA LEU A 82 -2.86 -10.17 19.08
C LEU A 82 -1.97 -10.65 20.23
N SER A 83 -1.59 -11.93 20.18
CA SER A 83 -0.66 -12.51 21.14
C SER A 83 0.01 -13.73 20.52
N VAL A 84 1.33 -13.80 20.67
CA VAL A 84 2.12 -14.96 20.25
C VAL A 84 1.64 -16.27 20.88
N LYS A 85 0.93 -16.22 22.02
CA LYS A 85 0.41 -17.41 22.72
C LYS A 85 -1.02 -17.79 22.34
N SER A 86 -1.71 -16.97 21.56
CA SER A 86 -3.10 -17.21 21.16
C SER A 86 -3.18 -17.35 19.64
N PRO A 87 -3.19 -18.60 19.10
CA PRO A 87 -3.19 -18.82 17.67
C PRO A 87 -4.39 -18.17 16.99
N VAL A 88 -4.18 -17.58 15.81
CA VAL A 88 -5.29 -17.07 15.02
C VAL A 88 -6.13 -18.23 14.48
N ALA A 89 -7.44 -17.99 14.37
CA ALA A 89 -8.34 -18.91 13.72
C ALA A 89 -8.17 -18.83 12.18
N PRO A 90 -8.35 -19.94 11.44
CA PRO A 90 -8.43 -19.86 10.00
C PRO A 90 -9.67 -19.07 9.58
N LEU A 91 -9.62 -18.44 8.41
CA LEU A 91 -10.77 -17.77 7.82
C LEU A 91 -11.91 -18.76 7.59
N ALA A 92 -13.13 -18.33 7.88
CA ALA A 92 -14.33 -19.13 7.65
C ALA A 92 -14.53 -19.35 6.14
N ALA A 93 -15.03 -20.53 5.77
CA ALA A 93 -15.37 -20.84 4.39
C ALA A 93 -16.42 -19.84 3.86
N GLY A 94 -16.14 -19.17 2.74
CA GLY A 94 -17.08 -18.24 2.08
C GLY A 94 -16.96 -16.77 2.48
N VAL A 95 -15.91 -16.37 3.21
CA VAL A 95 -15.57 -14.94 3.41
C VAL A 95 -15.19 -14.31 2.06
N GLY A 96 -15.66 -13.07 1.84
CA GLY A 96 -15.56 -12.34 0.58
C GLY A 96 -14.15 -12.25 0.01
N ILE A 97 -14.08 -12.20 -1.32
CA ILE A 97 -12.83 -12.21 -2.08
C ILE A 97 -12.07 -10.90 -1.81
N SER A 98 -10.85 -11.00 -1.29
CA SER A 98 -9.90 -9.86 -1.29
C SER A 98 -9.56 -9.48 -2.74
N ALA A 99 -8.99 -8.29 -2.96
CA ALA A 99 -8.45 -7.96 -4.28
C ALA A 99 -7.42 -9.02 -4.68
N LEU A 100 -7.63 -9.65 -5.84
CA LEU A 100 -6.79 -10.72 -6.32
C LEU A 100 -5.40 -10.19 -6.69
N ALA A 101 -4.38 -11.02 -6.51
CA ALA A 101 -3.02 -10.67 -6.92
C ALA A 101 -2.94 -10.36 -8.43
N VAL A 102 -2.12 -9.36 -8.79
CA VAL A 102 -1.91 -9.00 -10.19
C VAL A 102 -1.10 -10.07 -10.91
N CYS A 103 -1.62 -10.52 -12.06
CA CYS A 103 -0.91 -11.42 -12.96
C CYS A 103 0.27 -10.69 -13.62
N GLU A 104 1.49 -11.18 -13.46
CA GLU A 104 2.66 -10.65 -14.17
C GLU A 104 3.52 -11.78 -14.75
N GLY A 105 3.68 -11.78 -16.07
CA GLY A 105 4.48 -12.77 -16.79
C GLY A 105 3.90 -14.18 -16.65
N ASP A 106 4.78 -15.15 -16.42
CA ASP A 106 4.42 -16.56 -16.16
C ASP A 106 4.07 -16.83 -14.69
N GLY A 107 4.01 -15.79 -13.86
CA GLY A 107 3.76 -15.92 -12.41
C GLY A 107 4.93 -16.46 -11.59
N THR A 108 6.10 -16.78 -12.17
CA THR A 108 7.20 -17.45 -11.45
C THR A 108 8.59 -16.91 -11.76
N SER A 109 8.83 -16.39 -12.96
CA SER A 109 10.13 -15.88 -13.39
C SER A 109 10.40 -14.48 -12.86
N GLY A 110 11.69 -14.15 -12.70
CA GLY A 110 12.14 -12.85 -12.20
C GLY A 110 11.95 -12.67 -10.69
N ARG A 111 12.12 -11.43 -10.23
CA ARG A 111 11.97 -11.06 -8.82
C ARG A 111 10.54 -11.31 -8.36
N ARG A 112 10.36 -12.07 -7.28
CA ARG A 112 9.04 -12.41 -6.76
C ARG A 112 9.03 -12.47 -5.23
N VAL A 113 7.91 -12.13 -4.62
CA VAL A 113 7.60 -12.49 -3.24
C VAL A 113 6.98 -13.90 -3.25
N GLU A 114 7.57 -14.84 -2.53
CA GLU A 114 7.09 -16.23 -2.45
C GLU A 114 6.57 -16.50 -1.05
N VAL A 115 5.32 -16.99 -0.95
CA VAL A 115 4.65 -17.21 0.34
C VAL A 115 4.93 -18.62 0.81
N LEU A 116 5.45 -18.76 2.04
CA LEU A 116 5.74 -20.05 2.66
C LEU A 116 4.82 -20.24 3.87
N TYR A 117 4.21 -21.42 3.97
CA TYR A 117 3.70 -21.93 5.23
C TYR A 117 4.72 -22.92 5.79
N ILE A 118 5.31 -22.59 6.92
CA ILE A 118 6.39 -23.37 7.53
C ILE A 118 5.85 -24.10 8.74
N HIS A 119 6.03 -25.41 8.80
CA HIS A 119 5.52 -26.24 9.88
C HIS A 119 6.53 -27.31 10.32
N GLY A 120 6.22 -27.93 11.45
CA GLY A 120 7.00 -29.00 12.05
C GLY A 120 6.53 -30.37 11.59
N SER A 121 6.57 -31.37 12.47
CA SER A 121 6.03 -32.70 12.15
C SER A 121 4.53 -32.73 11.86
N THR A 122 3.77 -31.75 12.35
CA THR A 122 2.32 -31.60 12.11
C THR A 122 2.07 -30.42 11.17
N SER A 123 1.27 -30.65 10.12
CA SER A 123 0.86 -29.60 9.16
C SER A 123 -0.62 -29.23 9.34
N ARG A 124 -0.91 -27.93 9.27
CA ARG A 124 -2.26 -27.35 9.17
C ARG A 124 -2.49 -26.71 7.79
N TYR A 125 -1.68 -27.07 6.80
CA TYR A 125 -1.69 -26.43 5.48
C TYR A 125 -3.07 -26.43 4.82
N SER A 126 -3.76 -27.58 4.77
CA SER A 126 -5.10 -27.67 4.15
C SER A 126 -6.15 -26.81 4.84
N GLN A 127 -6.00 -26.56 6.14
CA GLN A 127 -6.90 -25.72 6.93
C GLN A 127 -6.65 -24.23 6.67
N PHE A 128 -5.39 -23.83 6.45
CA PHE A 128 -4.99 -22.42 6.37
C PHE A 128 -4.60 -21.94 4.96
N LEU A 129 -4.53 -22.81 3.95
CA LEU A 129 -4.13 -22.42 2.58
C LEU A 129 -4.90 -21.19 2.08
N GLU A 130 -6.23 -21.22 2.18
CA GLU A 130 -7.04 -20.07 1.73
C GLU A 130 -6.85 -18.85 2.63
N THR A 131 -6.58 -19.06 3.93
CA THR A 131 -6.23 -17.97 4.85
C THR A 131 -4.96 -17.27 4.40
N PHE A 132 -3.87 -18.00 4.12
CA PHE A 132 -2.60 -17.41 3.72
C PHE A 132 -2.65 -16.73 2.36
N ARG A 133 -3.43 -17.26 1.41
CA ARG A 133 -3.69 -16.58 0.13
C ARG A 133 -4.39 -15.24 0.35
N GLN A 134 -5.45 -15.21 1.15
CA GLN A 134 -6.19 -13.98 1.43
C GLN A 134 -5.37 -12.97 2.23
N LEU A 135 -4.54 -13.42 3.18
CA LEU A 135 -3.63 -12.52 3.89
C LEU A 135 -2.61 -11.91 2.95
N ALA A 136 -2.00 -12.69 2.04
CA ALA A 136 -1.09 -12.16 1.03
C ALA A 136 -1.79 -11.17 0.08
N GLU A 137 -3.03 -11.44 -0.31
CA GLU A 137 -3.84 -10.52 -1.11
C GLU A 137 -4.17 -9.23 -0.36
N GLN A 138 -4.42 -9.30 0.95
CA GLN A 138 -4.63 -8.11 1.76
C GLN A 138 -3.33 -7.32 1.98
N VAL A 139 -2.17 -7.99 2.03
CA VAL A 139 -0.87 -7.31 2.00
C VAL A 139 -0.74 -6.51 0.69
N ASP A 140 -1.07 -7.09 -0.47
CA ASP A 140 -1.12 -6.35 -1.74
C ASP A 140 -2.01 -5.11 -1.67
N VAL A 141 -3.21 -5.25 -1.09
CA VAL A 141 -4.13 -4.12 -0.87
C VAL A 141 -3.49 -3.03 -0.02
N ILE A 142 -2.78 -3.37 1.06
CA ILE A 142 -2.09 -2.38 1.91
C ILE A 142 -1.07 -1.59 1.07
N TYR A 143 -0.23 -2.27 0.29
CA TYR A 143 0.75 -1.61 -0.57
C TYR A 143 0.09 -0.75 -1.63
N ASN A 144 -0.92 -1.28 -2.33
CA ASN A 144 -1.53 -0.58 -3.43
C ASN A 144 -2.36 0.62 -2.99
N GLU A 145 -3.14 0.51 -1.92
CA GLU A 145 -3.92 1.63 -1.40
C GLU A 145 -3.01 2.76 -0.87
N SER A 146 -1.85 2.41 -0.30
CA SER A 146 -0.83 3.39 0.10
C SER A 146 -0.19 4.07 -1.13
N ALA A 147 0.00 3.32 -2.23
CA ALA A 147 0.44 3.90 -3.50
C ALA A 147 -0.61 4.82 -4.11
N ARG A 148 -1.89 4.45 -4.05
CA ARG A 148 -3.00 5.27 -4.56
C ARG A 148 -3.12 6.60 -3.84
N ALA A 149 -2.88 6.63 -2.52
CA ALA A 149 -2.83 7.85 -1.73
C ALA A 149 -1.80 8.87 -2.24
N THR A 150 -0.74 8.39 -2.90
CA THR A 150 0.34 9.21 -3.48
C THR A 150 0.31 9.25 -5.00
N GLY A 151 -0.84 8.93 -5.61
CA GLY A 151 -1.12 9.09 -7.03
C GLY A 151 -0.56 8.01 -7.95
N GLY A 152 -0.20 6.83 -7.42
CA GLY A 152 0.32 5.72 -8.20
C GLY A 152 -0.33 4.38 -7.86
N GLU A 153 0.27 3.31 -8.39
CA GLU A 153 -0.21 1.94 -8.23
C GLU A 153 1.00 1.03 -8.02
N ARG A 154 0.93 0.19 -6.99
CA ARG A 154 1.99 -0.74 -6.63
C ARG A 154 1.39 -2.02 -6.10
N HIS A 155 1.69 -3.11 -6.78
CA HIS A 155 1.29 -4.44 -6.36
C HIS A 155 2.49 -5.24 -5.90
N VAL A 156 2.32 -6.06 -4.86
CA VAL A 156 3.32 -7.03 -4.46
C VAL A 156 3.42 -8.09 -5.55
N ARG A 157 4.64 -8.27 -6.05
CA ARG A 157 4.91 -9.15 -7.18
C ARG A 157 5.03 -10.60 -6.72
N TYR A 158 3.89 -11.23 -6.41
CA TYR A 158 3.87 -12.59 -5.89
C TYR A 158 4.30 -13.64 -6.92
N VAL A 159 4.84 -14.77 -6.44
CA VAL A 159 4.75 -16.04 -7.15
C VAL A 159 3.28 -16.42 -7.20
N THR A 160 2.73 -16.59 -8.41
CA THR A 160 1.30 -16.82 -8.61
C THR A 160 1.01 -18.11 -9.37
N GLU A 161 -0.17 -18.68 -9.12
CA GLU A 161 -0.77 -19.76 -9.90
C GLU A 161 -2.20 -19.40 -10.29
N THR A 162 -2.74 -20.10 -11.28
CA THR A 162 -4.13 -19.92 -11.71
C THR A 162 -5.06 -20.79 -10.87
N VAL A 163 -5.91 -20.16 -10.06
CA VAL A 163 -6.99 -20.82 -9.31
C VAL A 163 -8.32 -20.28 -9.82
N ASN A 164 -9.18 -21.15 -10.35
CA ASN A 164 -10.48 -20.78 -10.90
C ASN A 164 -10.41 -19.64 -11.95
N GLY A 165 -9.34 -19.61 -12.74
CA GLY A 165 -9.13 -18.59 -13.78
C GLY A 165 -8.54 -17.25 -13.29
N ALA A 166 -8.21 -17.13 -12.00
CA ALA A 166 -7.58 -15.95 -11.41
C ALA A 166 -6.16 -16.24 -10.91
N CYS A 167 -5.28 -15.23 -10.98
CA CYS A 167 -3.97 -15.30 -10.33
C CYS A 167 -4.16 -15.21 -8.81
N ARG A 168 -3.67 -16.23 -8.10
CA ARG A 168 -3.59 -16.25 -6.64
C ARG A 168 -2.13 -16.44 -6.23
N PRO A 169 -1.70 -15.92 -5.07
CA PRO A 169 -0.40 -16.26 -4.51
C PRO A 169 -0.27 -17.78 -4.33
N VAL A 170 0.88 -18.32 -4.73
CA VAL A 170 1.27 -19.68 -4.37
C VAL A 170 1.72 -19.68 -2.92
N VAL A 171 1.16 -20.59 -2.13
CA VAL A 171 1.61 -20.86 -0.76
C VAL A 171 2.34 -22.19 -0.78
N ARG A 172 3.63 -22.21 -0.42
CA ARG A 172 4.41 -23.44 -0.37
C ARG A 172 4.28 -24.08 1.00
N ASP A 173 3.96 -25.37 1.05
CA ASP A 173 3.98 -26.18 2.27
C ASP A 173 5.43 -26.63 2.56
N VAL A 174 6.02 -26.14 3.65
CA VAL A 174 7.43 -26.34 3.99
C VAL A 174 7.57 -26.97 5.36
N GLN A 175 7.93 -28.26 5.36
CA GLN A 175 8.26 -28.98 6.59
C GLN A 175 9.73 -28.75 6.99
N ILE A 176 9.96 -28.37 8.24
CA ILE A 176 11.29 -28.33 8.86
C ILE A 176 11.30 -29.16 10.16
N ALA A 177 12.48 -29.34 10.75
CA ALA A 177 12.60 -30.01 12.04
C ALA A 177 11.93 -29.20 13.17
N ASP A 178 11.18 -29.86 14.06
CA ASP A 178 10.51 -29.22 15.20
C ASP A 178 11.49 -28.43 16.10
N SER A 179 12.74 -28.89 16.22
CA SER A 179 13.78 -28.18 16.98
C SER A 179 14.20 -26.86 16.34
N ALA A 180 14.17 -26.75 15.01
CA ALA A 180 14.47 -25.51 14.30
C ALA A 180 13.26 -24.55 14.32
N LEU A 181 12.05 -25.09 14.15
CA LEU A 181 10.80 -24.34 14.18
C LEU A 181 10.56 -23.63 15.52
N ASN A 182 10.79 -24.34 16.62
CA ASN A 182 10.48 -23.90 17.98
C ASN A 182 11.71 -23.33 18.73
N ALA A 183 12.81 -23.07 18.02
CA ALA A 183 13.97 -22.46 18.63
C ALA A 183 13.62 -21.04 19.11
N ASN A 184 14.06 -20.69 20.33
CA ASN A 184 14.07 -19.30 20.81
C ASN A 184 15.25 -18.54 20.19
N ASP A 185 15.41 -18.65 18.87
CA ASP A 185 16.45 -18.08 18.02
C ASP A 185 15.91 -18.13 16.58
N TRP A 186 16.23 -17.15 15.75
CA TRP A 186 15.77 -17.15 14.36
C TRP A 186 16.66 -17.98 13.42
N ALA A 187 17.96 -18.07 13.70
CA ALA A 187 18.92 -18.70 12.79
C ALA A 187 18.62 -20.18 12.47
N PRO A 188 18.17 -21.02 13.44
CA PRO A 188 17.82 -22.41 13.14
C PRO A 188 16.73 -22.54 12.07
N LEU A 189 15.67 -21.72 12.14
CA LEU A 189 14.60 -21.72 11.15
C LEU A 189 15.12 -21.26 9.78
N VAL A 190 15.81 -20.12 9.72
CA VAL A 190 16.36 -19.59 8.45
C VAL A 190 17.26 -20.62 7.77
N ASN A 191 18.14 -21.28 8.53
CA ASN A 191 19.02 -22.31 8.00
C ASN A 191 18.26 -23.54 7.50
N ALA A 192 17.19 -23.95 8.18
CA ALA A 192 16.34 -25.06 7.74
C ALA A 192 15.56 -24.73 6.46
N VAL A 193 15.02 -23.51 6.34
CA VAL A 193 14.34 -23.02 5.13
C VAL A 193 15.31 -22.94 3.94
N LYS A 194 16.53 -22.43 4.17
CA LYS A 194 17.61 -22.46 3.18
C LYS A 194 17.96 -23.88 2.75
N ALA A 195 18.08 -24.81 3.70
CA ALA A 195 18.35 -26.22 3.41
C ALA A 195 17.21 -26.89 2.63
N ALA A 196 15.96 -26.42 2.78
CA ALA A 196 14.81 -26.82 1.97
C ALA A 196 14.79 -26.22 0.55
N GLY A 197 15.78 -25.39 0.19
CA GLY A 197 15.99 -24.89 -1.17
C GLY A 197 15.56 -23.43 -1.40
N TYR A 198 15.00 -22.75 -0.40
CA TYR A 198 14.52 -21.37 -0.49
C TYR A 198 15.67 -20.36 -0.36
N THR A 199 16.59 -20.38 -1.33
CA THR A 199 17.85 -19.58 -1.32
C THR A 199 17.99 -18.62 -2.49
N ARG A 200 17.01 -18.58 -3.40
CA ARG A 200 17.07 -17.75 -4.62
C ARG A 200 17.23 -16.26 -4.30
N THR A 201 18.09 -15.59 -5.06
CA THR A 201 18.39 -14.16 -4.87
C THR A 201 17.39 -13.22 -5.55
N ASP A 202 16.48 -13.76 -6.34
CA ASP A 202 15.32 -13.07 -6.90
C ASP A 202 14.04 -13.38 -6.11
N ARG A 203 14.18 -13.69 -4.82
CA ARG A 203 13.07 -13.99 -3.91
C ARG A 203 13.10 -13.18 -2.62
N LYS A 204 11.92 -12.77 -2.19
CA LYS A 204 11.61 -12.43 -0.80
C LYS A 204 10.65 -13.50 -0.31
N TYR A 205 10.96 -14.14 0.81
CA TYR A 205 10.12 -15.20 1.37
C TYR A 205 9.28 -14.61 2.50
N MET A 206 7.97 -14.57 2.27
CA MET A 206 6.99 -14.16 3.28
C MET A 206 6.50 -15.42 3.99
N GLU A 207 6.88 -15.57 5.25
CA GLU A 207 6.83 -16.82 5.99
C GLU A 207 5.73 -16.77 7.06
N PHE A 208 4.68 -17.54 6.85
CA PHE A 208 3.70 -17.86 7.88
C PHE A 208 4.17 -19.11 8.63
N VAL A 209 4.75 -18.91 9.81
CA VAL A 209 5.42 -19.96 10.59
C VAL A 209 4.50 -20.51 11.66
N ASP A 210 4.34 -21.83 11.70
CA ASP A 210 3.54 -22.52 12.69
C ASP A 210 4.29 -22.72 14.02
N ALA A 211 4.68 -21.61 14.62
CA ALA A 211 5.38 -21.53 15.90
C ALA A 211 4.70 -20.50 16.82
N ASN A 212 5.24 -20.30 18.01
CA ASN A 212 4.77 -19.32 19.00
C ASN A 212 5.95 -18.60 19.69
N VAL A 213 6.95 -18.22 18.90
CA VAL A 213 8.21 -17.64 19.35
C VAL A 213 8.24 -16.13 19.12
N PHE A 214 7.95 -15.68 17.90
CA PHE A 214 7.95 -14.27 17.50
C PHE A 214 6.52 -13.81 17.20
N CYS A 215 6.23 -12.51 17.26
CA CYS A 215 5.06 -12.01 16.54
C CYS A 215 5.43 -11.77 15.07
N GLY A 216 6.47 -10.95 14.89
CA GLY A 216 7.09 -10.61 13.62
C GLY A 216 8.61 -10.50 13.79
N ILE A 217 9.35 -10.86 12.74
CA ILE A 217 10.78 -10.54 12.58
C ILE A 217 11.16 -10.58 11.10
N GLY A 218 11.81 -9.51 10.64
CA GLY A 218 12.10 -9.30 9.23
C GLY A 218 13.58 -9.09 8.96
N GLY A 219 14.03 -9.60 7.81
CA GLY A 219 15.35 -9.28 7.28
C GLY A 219 15.38 -7.84 6.78
N PHE A 220 16.40 -7.08 7.14
CA PHE A 220 16.48 -5.66 6.79
C PHE A 220 17.90 -5.23 6.45
N ALA A 221 18.09 -4.70 5.24
CA ALA A 221 19.41 -4.31 4.77
C ALA A 221 19.88 -2.95 5.29
N GLY A 222 18.99 -2.03 5.67
CA GLY A 222 19.35 -0.65 6.06
C GLY A 222 20.10 0.13 4.98
N ASP A 223 19.84 -0.18 3.70
CA ASP A 223 20.50 0.45 2.56
C ASP A 223 19.69 1.65 2.08
N THR A 224 20.29 2.83 2.14
CA THR A 224 19.63 4.12 1.87
C THR A 224 19.80 4.60 0.43
N ARG A 225 20.59 3.88 -0.39
CA ARG A 225 20.91 4.28 -1.77
C ARG A 225 19.67 4.20 -2.66
N LYS A 226 19.32 5.27 -3.37
CA LYS A 226 18.12 5.30 -4.25
C LYS A 226 18.21 4.40 -5.50
N THR A 227 19.40 3.95 -5.88
CA THR A 227 19.61 3.22 -7.14
C THR A 227 19.10 1.80 -7.10
N ASP A 228 18.90 1.19 -8.28
CA ASP A 228 18.51 -0.23 -8.39
C ASP A 228 19.51 -1.20 -7.75
N ALA A 229 20.75 -0.78 -7.52
CA ALA A 229 21.79 -1.55 -6.82
C ALA A 229 21.60 -1.58 -5.28
N ASN A 230 20.53 -0.96 -4.76
CA ASN A 230 20.14 -1.10 -3.36
C ASN A 230 19.96 -2.57 -2.99
N ARG A 231 20.51 -2.99 -1.85
CA ARG A 231 20.47 -4.38 -1.37
C ARG A 231 19.04 -4.90 -1.18
N SER A 232 18.07 -4.04 -0.89
CA SER A 232 16.66 -4.43 -0.74
C SER A 232 16.01 -4.87 -2.07
N ASN A 233 16.61 -4.56 -3.22
CA ASN A 233 16.20 -5.06 -4.54
C ASN A 233 16.76 -6.47 -4.87
N THR A 234 17.39 -7.13 -3.90
CA THR A 234 17.94 -8.47 -4.02
C THR A 234 17.57 -9.29 -2.77
N GLY A 235 17.45 -10.60 -2.94
CA GLY A 235 17.30 -11.56 -1.86
C GLY A 235 18.47 -12.56 -1.81
N PRO A 236 18.28 -13.74 -1.18
CA PRO A 236 17.08 -14.11 -0.45
C PRO A 236 16.94 -13.24 0.82
N GLU A 237 15.72 -12.83 1.12
CA GLU A 237 15.37 -12.18 2.40
C GLU A 237 14.11 -12.85 2.95
N TYR A 238 13.95 -12.86 4.27
CA TYR A 238 12.93 -13.64 4.97
C TYR A 238 12.13 -12.70 5.89
N ALA A 239 10.81 -12.78 5.82
CA ALA A 239 9.85 -12.01 6.61
C ALA A 239 8.95 -12.99 7.38
N ARG A 240 9.18 -13.14 8.68
CA ARG A 240 8.55 -14.17 9.51
C ARG A 240 7.41 -13.62 10.35
N ALA A 241 6.25 -14.28 10.30
CA ALA A 241 5.15 -14.09 11.23
C ALA A 241 4.69 -15.43 11.82
N ASP A 242 4.57 -15.53 13.15
CA ASP A 242 4.13 -16.78 13.81
C ASP A 242 2.61 -16.83 14.02
N ASN A 243 2.11 -18.01 14.44
CA ASN A 243 0.69 -18.35 14.42
C ASN A 243 -0.23 -17.46 15.26
N GLY A 244 0.29 -16.77 16.28
CA GLY A 244 -0.48 -15.82 17.08
C GLY A 244 -0.66 -14.45 16.42
N CYS A 245 0.04 -14.24 15.30
CA CYS A 245 0.19 -12.96 14.63
C CYS A 245 -0.04 -13.01 13.11
N TRP A 246 -0.58 -14.12 12.56
CA TRP A 246 -0.91 -14.18 11.14
C TRP A 246 -2.05 -13.23 10.79
N THR A 247 -1.67 -12.03 10.35
CA THR A 247 -2.54 -10.98 9.84
C THR A 247 -1.86 -10.30 8.64
N ALA A 248 -2.64 -9.60 7.83
CA ALA A 248 -2.09 -8.86 6.70
C ALA A 248 -1.19 -7.71 7.16
N GLY A 249 -1.53 -7.03 8.27
CA GLY A 249 -0.71 -5.95 8.84
C GLY A 249 0.68 -6.42 9.24
N VAL A 250 0.77 -7.49 10.04
CA VAL A 250 2.08 -8.06 10.45
C VAL A 250 2.87 -8.56 9.24
N ALA A 251 2.22 -9.28 8.31
CA ALA A 251 2.90 -9.75 7.10
C ALA A 251 3.40 -8.59 6.20
N ALA A 252 2.62 -7.51 6.09
CA ALA A 252 3.01 -6.29 5.37
C ALA A 252 4.16 -5.56 6.07
N HIS A 253 4.16 -5.51 7.41
CA HIS A 253 5.23 -4.95 8.23
C HIS A 253 6.56 -5.65 7.95
N GLU A 254 6.60 -6.97 8.13
CA GLU A 254 7.83 -7.74 7.93
C GLU A 254 8.28 -7.72 6.47
N LEU A 255 7.35 -7.83 5.52
CA LEU A 255 7.68 -7.68 4.10
C LEU A 255 8.26 -6.30 3.83
N GLY A 256 7.71 -5.24 4.45
CA GLY A 256 8.18 -3.86 4.40
C GLY A 256 9.66 -3.75 4.73
N HIS A 257 10.09 -4.39 5.81
CA HIS A 257 11.50 -4.49 6.16
C HIS A 257 12.34 -5.14 5.06
N THR A 258 11.91 -6.28 4.53
CA THR A 258 12.67 -6.95 3.46
C THR A 258 12.73 -6.13 2.17
N LEU A 259 11.77 -5.22 1.97
CA LEU A 259 11.72 -4.28 0.87
C LEU A 259 12.45 -2.96 1.13
N GLY A 260 12.90 -2.71 2.37
CA GLY A 260 13.77 -1.59 2.74
C GLY A 260 13.15 -0.50 3.61
N ALA A 261 11.98 -0.73 4.21
CA ALA A 261 11.42 0.15 5.25
C ALA A 261 11.94 -0.23 6.66
N VAL A 262 12.01 0.66 7.63
CA VAL A 262 12.18 2.11 7.51
C VAL A 262 13.67 2.40 7.66
N ASN A 263 14.26 3.17 6.74
CA ASN A 263 15.66 3.53 6.89
C ASN A 263 15.86 4.53 8.04
N ASN A 264 16.88 4.31 8.87
CA ASN A 264 17.16 5.15 10.06
C ASN A 264 17.53 6.62 9.75
N ASN A 265 17.75 6.97 8.48
CA ASN A 265 17.95 8.34 8.04
C ASN A 265 16.68 8.99 7.47
N ALA A 266 15.53 8.32 7.51
CA ALA A 266 14.25 8.90 7.14
C ALA A 266 13.83 10.02 8.13
N PRO A 267 13.06 11.03 7.68
CA PRO A 267 12.73 12.22 8.47
C PRO A 267 12.11 11.93 9.84
N ASN A 268 11.23 10.93 9.93
CA ASN A 268 10.51 10.54 11.14
C ASN A 268 10.85 9.10 11.58
N ALA A 269 12.09 8.66 11.32
CA ALA A 269 12.57 7.38 11.82
C ALA A 269 12.68 7.36 13.36
N SER A 270 12.37 6.22 13.97
CA SER A 270 12.63 5.95 15.40
C SER A 270 14.13 5.83 15.72
N GLY A 271 14.95 5.59 14.67
CA GLY A 271 16.37 5.21 14.78
C GLY A 271 16.58 3.71 15.02
N ALA A 272 15.50 2.93 15.05
CA ALA A 272 15.52 1.49 15.24
C ALA A 272 14.83 0.71 14.09
N ALA A 273 14.84 1.30 12.89
CA ALA A 273 14.26 0.82 11.63
C ALA A 273 12.73 0.86 11.53
N HIS A 274 12.09 1.61 12.43
CA HIS A 274 10.67 1.97 12.41
C HIS A 274 10.50 3.48 12.23
N CYS A 275 9.25 3.93 12.15
CA CYS A 275 8.89 5.34 12.13
C CYS A 275 8.16 5.76 13.43
N VAL A 276 7.90 7.06 13.58
CA VAL A 276 7.21 7.62 14.76
C VAL A 276 5.89 8.31 14.45
N ASP A 277 5.50 8.36 13.18
CA ASP A 277 4.32 9.06 12.69
C ASP A 277 3.10 8.12 12.64
N GLU A 278 2.42 8.03 13.77
CA GLU A 278 1.21 7.24 13.93
C GLU A 278 -0.02 7.92 13.31
N TYR A 279 -0.99 7.18 12.79
CA TYR A 279 -1.07 5.71 12.66
C TYR A 279 -0.43 5.20 11.36
N ASP A 280 0.38 4.14 11.45
CA ASP A 280 1.13 3.56 10.32
C ASP A 280 1.60 2.13 10.62
N VAL A 281 1.61 1.26 9.62
CA VAL A 281 1.99 -0.16 9.82
C VAL A 281 3.42 -0.33 10.36
N MET A 282 4.36 0.56 10.03
CA MET A 282 5.77 0.53 10.44
C MET A 282 6.08 1.42 11.66
N CYS A 283 5.11 2.17 12.19
CA CYS A 283 5.35 3.07 13.31
C CYS A 283 4.84 2.47 14.61
N TYR A 284 5.69 2.43 15.63
CA TYR A 284 5.29 2.17 17.00
C TYR A 284 6.42 2.58 17.95
N LYS A 285 6.11 2.62 19.25
CA LYS A 285 7.12 2.96 20.27
C LYS A 285 8.05 1.76 20.52
N ASP A 286 9.18 1.73 19.83
CA ASP A 286 10.21 0.68 19.90
C ASP A 286 11.37 0.99 20.88
N GLY A 287 11.23 2.05 21.70
CA GLY A 287 12.20 2.40 22.73
C GLY A 287 11.68 3.38 23.79
N PRO A 288 12.32 3.44 24.97
CA PRO A 288 11.88 4.30 26.07
C PRO A 288 11.90 5.80 25.71
N ASN A 289 12.86 6.20 24.87
CA ASN A 289 13.08 7.58 24.44
C ASN A 289 12.35 7.94 23.14
N VAL A 290 11.63 6.99 22.54
CA VAL A 290 10.87 7.22 21.30
C VAL A 290 9.56 7.89 21.64
N VAL A 291 9.27 8.99 20.93
CA VAL A 291 8.07 9.81 21.10
C VAL A 291 7.27 9.74 19.81
N LEU A 292 6.09 9.14 19.90
CA LEU A 292 5.16 9.04 18.78
C LEU A 292 4.50 10.38 18.48
N ARG A 293 4.21 10.62 17.21
CA ARG A 293 3.50 11.78 16.68
C ARG A 293 2.24 11.26 15.99
N PHE A 294 1.08 11.74 16.39
CA PHE A 294 -0.20 11.29 15.83
C PHE A 294 -0.61 12.22 14.69
N SER A 295 0.12 12.12 13.58
CA SER A 295 -0.05 12.96 12.40
C SER A 295 -1.18 12.47 11.50
N CYS A 296 -1.49 11.17 11.52
CA CYS A 296 -2.62 10.60 10.79
C CYS A 296 -3.89 10.56 11.65
N PRO A 297 -5.03 11.07 11.14
CA PRO A 297 -6.21 11.36 11.97
C PRO A 297 -7.03 10.14 12.39
N ASP A 298 -6.80 8.96 11.80
CA ASP A 298 -7.58 7.75 12.02
C ASP A 298 -6.69 6.50 12.19
N ARG A 299 -7.06 5.64 13.14
CA ARG A 299 -6.46 4.32 13.38
C ARG A 299 -6.58 3.36 12.21
N SER A 300 -7.48 3.60 11.25
CA SER A 300 -7.54 2.80 10.03
C SER A 300 -6.21 2.81 9.25
N PHE A 301 -5.35 3.80 9.47
CA PHE A 301 -4.02 3.91 8.88
C PHE A 301 -2.99 2.95 9.50
N ASP A 302 -3.29 2.26 10.61
CA ASP A 302 -2.48 1.12 11.10
C ASP A 302 -2.32 0.01 10.05
N ASN A 303 -3.15 0.03 8.99
CA ASN A 303 -3.06 -0.84 7.81
C ASN A 303 -2.72 -0.05 6.53
N ARG A 304 -1.90 0.99 6.64
CA ARG A 304 -1.34 1.78 5.52
C ARG A 304 0.16 1.97 5.72
N LEU A 305 0.86 2.22 4.61
CA LEU A 305 2.28 2.50 4.57
C LEU A 305 2.52 4.01 4.44
N ASP A 306 3.51 4.47 5.19
CA ASP A 306 4.07 5.81 5.25
C ASP A 306 2.99 6.88 5.45
N CYS A 307 2.44 6.93 6.66
CA CYS A 307 1.69 8.08 7.16
C CYS A 307 2.47 9.36 6.84
N ASN A 308 1.78 10.40 6.35
CA ASN A 308 2.38 11.66 5.88
C ASN A 308 3.26 11.56 4.61
N HIS A 309 3.58 10.34 4.15
CA HIS A 309 4.20 10.03 2.87
C HIS A 309 5.61 10.62 2.66
N ASP A 310 6.42 10.72 3.71
CA ASP A 310 7.74 11.36 3.65
C ASP A 310 8.89 10.50 4.17
N ASP A 311 8.62 9.29 4.68
CA ASP A 311 9.63 8.44 5.31
C ASP A 311 10.18 7.31 4.43
N TYR A 312 9.32 6.52 3.79
CA TYR A 312 9.77 5.30 3.12
C TYR A 312 8.93 4.83 1.92
N TYR A 313 7.74 5.38 1.67
CA TYR A 313 6.81 4.92 0.65
C TYR A 313 6.00 6.06 0.02
N HIS A 314 6.36 6.48 -1.21
CA HIS A 314 5.59 7.47 -1.96
C HIS A 314 5.75 7.24 -3.47
N THR A 315 4.67 7.13 -4.26
CA THR A 315 4.80 6.84 -5.71
C THR A 315 5.16 8.03 -6.59
N ASN A 316 4.85 9.24 -6.16
CA ASN A 316 5.19 10.49 -6.85
C ASN A 316 5.88 11.54 -5.95
N PRO A 317 7.04 11.22 -5.34
CA PRO A 317 7.59 12.03 -4.26
C PRO A 317 7.92 13.46 -4.73
N PRO A 318 7.55 14.51 -3.97
CA PRO A 318 7.85 15.89 -4.35
C PRO A 318 9.34 16.11 -4.63
N ALA A 319 9.68 16.89 -5.65
CA ALA A 319 11.07 17.19 -5.96
C ALA A 319 11.77 17.86 -4.77
N GLY A 320 12.94 17.35 -4.38
CA GLY A 320 13.69 17.85 -3.24
C GLY A 320 13.35 17.18 -1.90
N SER A 321 12.28 16.39 -1.82
CA SER A 321 11.94 15.59 -0.63
C SER A 321 12.98 14.48 -0.36
N TYR A 322 12.95 13.93 0.86
CA TYR A 322 13.78 12.78 1.23
C TYR A 322 13.62 11.63 0.23
N LEU A 323 12.38 11.22 -0.08
CA LEU A 323 12.07 10.10 -0.99
C LEU A 323 12.39 10.39 -2.46
N SER A 324 12.56 11.66 -2.85
CA SER A 324 13.09 12.00 -4.18
C SER A 324 14.60 11.76 -4.31
N GLN A 325 15.34 11.69 -3.19
CA GLN A 325 16.81 11.60 -3.16
C GLN A 325 17.36 10.32 -2.53
N ASN A 326 16.60 9.69 -1.63
CA ASN A 326 16.96 8.48 -0.89
C ASN A 326 16.12 7.29 -1.35
N TYR A 327 16.42 6.12 -0.81
CA TYR A 327 15.67 4.92 -1.10
C TYR A 327 14.19 5.07 -0.73
N ASN A 328 13.33 4.59 -1.63
CA ASN A 328 11.89 4.65 -1.54
C ASN A 328 11.36 3.26 -1.85
N VAL A 329 10.63 2.65 -0.92
CA VAL A 329 10.10 1.29 -1.07
C VAL A 329 9.16 1.18 -2.25
N ALA A 330 8.44 2.25 -2.60
CA ALA A 330 7.61 2.29 -3.81
C ALA A 330 8.43 2.11 -5.10
N ASP A 331 9.75 2.30 -5.09
CA ASP A 331 10.62 2.05 -6.25
C ASP A 331 11.13 0.59 -6.32
N ASN A 332 10.89 -0.23 -5.29
CA ASN A 332 11.47 -1.57 -5.15
C ASN A 332 11.08 -2.51 -6.30
N LEU A 333 12.06 -3.28 -6.79
CA LEU A 333 11.93 -4.17 -7.95
C LEU A 333 11.16 -5.47 -7.66
N PHE A 334 10.69 -5.69 -6.43
CA PHE A 334 9.73 -6.74 -6.06
C PHE A 334 8.28 -6.21 -6.03
N LEU A 335 8.06 -4.96 -6.43
CA LEU A 335 6.72 -4.41 -6.67
C LEU A 335 6.48 -4.26 -8.18
N ILE A 336 5.26 -4.55 -8.59
CA ILE A 336 4.74 -4.25 -9.93
C ILE A 336 4.33 -2.78 -9.90
N ARG A 337 4.81 -1.99 -10.87
CA ARG A 337 4.35 -0.61 -11.06
C ARG A 337 3.14 -0.63 -11.98
N GLY A 338 2.03 -0.02 -11.56
CA GLY A 338 0.98 0.36 -12.50
C GLY A 338 1.30 1.68 -13.21
N GLY A 339 0.85 1.84 -14.46
CA GLY A 339 0.93 3.14 -15.15
C GLY A 339 1.54 3.18 -16.56
N GLY A 340 1.12 2.28 -17.46
CA GLY A 340 1.32 2.45 -18.90
C GLY A 340 0.26 1.75 -19.72
N THR A 341 -1.00 2.23 -19.67
CA THR A 341 -2.12 1.81 -20.55
C THR A 341 -2.74 0.41 -20.37
N THR A 342 -2.83 -0.12 -19.15
CA THR A 342 -3.68 -1.29 -18.87
C THR A 342 -4.66 -1.00 -17.74
N PRO A 343 -5.97 -1.24 -17.93
CA PRO A 343 -7.00 -0.95 -16.93
C PRO A 343 -6.88 -1.87 -15.71
N PRO A 344 -7.39 -1.43 -14.54
CA PRO A 344 -7.30 -2.16 -13.28
C PRO A 344 -7.91 -3.59 -13.36
N PRO A 345 -7.48 -4.55 -12.51
CA PRO A 345 -8.14 -5.84 -12.35
C PRO A 345 -9.62 -5.66 -11.94
N PRO A 346 -10.50 -6.66 -12.14
CA PRO A 346 -11.94 -6.46 -12.11
C PRO A 346 -12.43 -6.14 -10.69
N SER A 347 -12.54 -4.86 -10.39
CA SER A 347 -13.62 -4.40 -9.54
C SER A 347 -14.93 -4.73 -10.27
N ASN A 348 -15.98 -5.14 -9.55
CA ASN A 348 -17.31 -5.17 -10.16
C ASN A 348 -17.72 -3.78 -10.69
N ASN A 349 -16.99 -2.71 -10.37
CA ASN A 349 -17.14 -1.40 -10.95
C ASN A 349 -16.48 -1.30 -12.34
N LEU A 350 -17.27 -1.61 -13.36
CA LEU A 350 -16.92 -1.50 -14.76
C LEU A 350 -16.56 -0.06 -15.17
N ALA A 351 -17.00 0.97 -14.42
CA ALA A 351 -16.70 2.37 -14.74
C ALA A 351 -15.20 2.67 -14.74
N LEU A 352 -14.39 1.98 -13.91
CA LEU A 352 -12.94 2.21 -13.81
C LEU A 352 -12.18 1.92 -15.10
N THR A 353 -12.77 1.13 -16.00
CA THR A 353 -12.17 0.77 -17.29
C THR A 353 -12.69 1.60 -18.46
N ALA A 354 -13.63 2.51 -18.19
CA ALA A 354 -14.20 3.39 -19.19
C ALA A 354 -13.36 4.65 -19.40
N THR A 355 -13.40 5.20 -20.60
CA THR A 355 -12.98 6.58 -20.87
C THR A 355 -14.13 7.54 -20.54
N PRO A 356 -13.96 8.46 -19.58
CA PRO A 356 -14.98 9.44 -19.24
C PRO A 356 -15.02 10.60 -20.25
N SER A 357 -16.21 11.12 -20.53
CA SER A 357 -16.43 12.35 -21.28
C SER A 357 -17.67 13.08 -20.77
N ALA A 358 -17.79 14.37 -21.07
CA ALA A 358 -18.92 15.18 -20.59
C ALA A 358 -19.34 16.23 -21.61
N SER A 359 -20.56 16.74 -21.46
CA SER A 359 -21.07 17.88 -22.24
C SER A 359 -20.24 19.13 -22.05
N TYR A 360 -19.76 19.35 -20.81
CA TYR A 360 -18.95 20.48 -20.40
C TYR A 360 -18.21 20.12 -19.11
N THR A 361 -17.09 20.79 -18.82
CA THR A 361 -16.36 20.69 -17.54
C THR A 361 -15.83 22.07 -17.20
N SER A 362 -16.06 22.54 -15.98
CA SER A 362 -15.51 23.82 -15.52
C SER A 362 -13.97 23.81 -15.56
N PRO A 363 -13.29 24.93 -15.82
CA PRO A 363 -11.84 24.95 -16.08
C PRO A 363 -10.94 24.43 -14.95
N TRP A 364 -11.43 24.44 -13.70
CA TRP A 364 -10.72 23.95 -12.50
C TRP A 364 -11.26 22.60 -12.00
N GLU A 365 -12.14 21.97 -12.78
CA GLU A 365 -12.73 20.67 -12.49
C GLU A 365 -12.30 19.66 -13.54
N SER A 366 -12.59 18.38 -13.30
CA SER A 366 -12.15 17.33 -14.21
C SER A 366 -13.21 16.26 -14.38
N VAL A 367 -13.55 15.95 -15.64
CA VAL A 367 -14.42 14.81 -15.96
C VAL A 367 -13.82 13.47 -15.52
N LEU A 368 -12.51 13.41 -15.29
CA LEU A 368 -11.86 12.22 -14.75
C LEU A 368 -12.33 11.85 -13.34
N ALA A 369 -12.96 12.78 -12.62
CA ALA A 369 -13.52 12.51 -11.30
C ALA A 369 -14.65 11.49 -11.33
N ILE A 370 -15.38 11.33 -12.45
CA ILE A 370 -16.59 10.50 -12.46
C ILE A 370 -16.30 8.99 -12.39
N ASN A 371 -15.05 8.57 -12.52
CA ASN A 371 -14.67 7.15 -12.52
C ASN A 371 -13.23 6.90 -12.04
N ASP A 372 -12.74 7.71 -11.10
CA ASP A 372 -11.38 7.54 -10.58
C ASP A 372 -11.28 6.54 -9.42
N GLY A 373 -12.42 5.99 -8.98
CA GLY A 373 -12.49 4.94 -7.98
C GLY A 373 -12.26 5.43 -6.57
N ILE A 374 -12.36 6.75 -6.33
CA ILE A 374 -12.37 7.34 -4.99
C ILE A 374 -13.80 7.33 -4.47
N ASP A 375 -13.99 6.82 -3.26
CA ASP A 375 -15.27 6.93 -2.55
C ASP A 375 -15.40 8.34 -1.94
N PRO A 376 -16.37 9.17 -2.36
CA PRO A 376 -16.44 10.54 -1.88
C PRO A 376 -16.86 10.60 -0.41
N PRO A 377 -16.14 11.35 0.45
CA PRO A 377 -16.47 11.50 1.86
C PRO A 377 -17.73 12.36 2.09
N SER A 378 -18.03 13.28 1.17
CA SER A 378 -19.25 14.09 1.18
C SER A 378 -19.54 14.65 -0.22
N SER A 379 -20.76 15.16 -0.44
CA SER A 379 -21.12 15.84 -1.69
C SER A 379 -20.42 17.18 -1.88
N ASN A 380 -19.91 17.80 -0.81
CA ASN A 380 -19.10 19.02 -0.89
C ASN A 380 -17.61 18.68 -0.69
N ASP A 381 -17.11 17.69 -1.42
CA ASP A 381 -15.71 17.32 -1.38
C ASP A 381 -14.83 18.45 -1.96
N THR A 382 -13.91 18.93 -1.14
CA THR A 382 -12.93 19.97 -1.50
C THR A 382 -11.50 19.41 -1.60
N VAL A 383 -11.32 18.12 -1.33
CA VAL A 383 -10.01 17.46 -1.29
C VAL A 383 -9.78 16.66 -2.57
N ASN A 384 -10.76 15.87 -3.00
CA ASN A 384 -10.64 15.06 -4.20
C ASN A 384 -11.10 15.79 -5.46
N ARG A 385 -10.78 15.21 -6.62
CA ARG A 385 -11.24 15.74 -7.90
C ARG A 385 -12.75 15.69 -7.97
N ARG A 386 -13.33 16.67 -8.65
CA ARG A 386 -14.77 16.79 -8.88
C ARG A 386 -15.04 17.15 -10.33
N TRP A 387 -16.17 16.69 -10.84
CA TRP A 387 -16.70 17.13 -12.12
C TRP A 387 -17.91 18.01 -11.86
N GLY A 388 -17.92 19.22 -12.41
CA GLY A 388 -19.06 20.10 -12.39
C GLY A 388 -19.12 20.94 -13.65
N THR A 389 -20.25 21.64 -13.79
CA THR A 389 -20.63 22.29 -15.05
C THR A 389 -20.77 23.80 -14.95
N TRP A 390 -20.36 24.40 -13.84
CA TRP A 390 -20.45 25.85 -13.66
C TRP A 390 -19.72 26.64 -14.77
N PRO A 391 -20.31 27.70 -15.34
CA PRO A 391 -21.60 28.32 -14.99
C PRO A 391 -22.79 27.77 -15.79
N ASN A 392 -22.63 26.69 -16.55
CA ASN A 392 -23.68 26.16 -17.43
C ASN A 392 -24.78 25.49 -16.61
N THR A 393 -26.03 25.80 -16.97
CA THR A 393 -27.24 25.19 -16.40
C THR A 393 -28.04 24.45 -17.49
N GLY A 394 -29.23 23.96 -17.15
CA GLY A 394 -30.03 23.11 -18.03
C GLY A 394 -29.58 21.64 -18.00
N GLN A 395 -29.76 20.94 -19.10
CA GLN A 395 -29.38 19.54 -19.23
C GLN A 395 -27.88 19.40 -19.52
N GLN A 396 -27.19 18.62 -18.71
CA GLN A 396 -25.78 18.26 -18.88
C GLN A 396 -25.65 16.73 -18.83
N TRP A 397 -24.55 16.20 -19.34
CA TRP A 397 -24.28 14.77 -19.27
C TRP A 397 -22.82 14.47 -18.98
N ALA A 398 -22.61 13.36 -18.26
CA ALA A 398 -21.32 12.70 -18.09
C ALA A 398 -21.45 11.26 -18.59
N GLN A 399 -20.45 10.76 -19.30
CA GLN A 399 -20.51 9.52 -20.06
C GLN A 399 -19.29 8.66 -19.77
N LEU A 400 -19.53 7.37 -19.66
CA LEU A 400 -18.53 6.31 -19.64
C LEU A 400 -18.52 5.62 -21.01
N THR A 401 -17.34 5.49 -21.63
CA THR A 401 -17.15 4.79 -22.91
C THR A 401 -16.19 3.62 -22.73
N TRP A 402 -16.63 2.40 -23.01
CA TRP A 402 -15.79 1.20 -22.99
C TRP A 402 -15.32 0.84 -24.40
N ALA A 403 -14.13 0.25 -24.48
CA ALA A 403 -13.59 -0.29 -25.74
C ALA A 403 -14.39 -1.48 -26.26
N THR A 404 -14.92 -2.31 -25.36
CA THR A 404 -15.79 -3.46 -25.66
C THR A 404 -17.10 -3.35 -24.88
N ALA A 405 -18.16 -3.96 -25.41
CA ALA A 405 -19.47 -3.90 -24.77
C ALA A 405 -19.43 -4.61 -23.40
N GLN A 406 -19.92 -3.93 -22.37
CA GLN A 406 -19.99 -4.43 -21.00
C GLN A 406 -21.41 -4.85 -20.67
N GLN A 407 -21.56 -5.92 -19.88
CA GLN A 407 -22.83 -6.29 -19.28
C GLN A 407 -23.05 -5.50 -18.00
N VAL A 408 -24.11 -4.72 -17.94
CA VAL A 408 -24.39 -3.77 -16.85
C VAL A 408 -25.85 -3.89 -16.40
N ARG A 409 -26.10 -3.81 -15.09
CA ARG A 409 -27.46 -3.80 -14.51
C ARG A 409 -27.64 -2.85 -13.31
N VAL A 410 -26.56 -2.26 -12.81
CA VAL A 410 -26.54 -1.35 -11.66
C VAL A 410 -25.68 -0.15 -12.00
N ALA A 411 -26.08 1.03 -11.55
CA ALA A 411 -25.20 2.17 -11.40
C ALA A 411 -25.39 2.87 -10.05
N ASP A 412 -24.30 3.34 -9.46
CA ASP A 412 -24.28 4.15 -8.25
C ASP A 412 -23.70 5.52 -8.61
N VAL A 413 -24.43 6.61 -8.34
CA VAL A 413 -24.02 7.97 -8.73
C VAL A 413 -23.88 8.85 -7.49
N TYR A 414 -22.72 9.47 -7.31
CA TYR A 414 -22.47 10.41 -6.21
C TYR A 414 -22.48 11.84 -6.74
N PHE A 415 -23.37 12.68 -6.23
CA PHE A 415 -23.50 14.08 -6.68
C PHE A 415 -22.51 15.00 -6.00
N PHE A 416 -21.97 15.94 -6.79
CA PHE A 416 -21.23 17.09 -6.29
C PHE A 416 -22.21 18.24 -6.01
N ASP A 417 -22.14 18.81 -4.81
CA ASP A 417 -22.89 19.99 -4.37
C ASP A 417 -21.96 20.84 -3.48
N ASP A 418 -21.55 22.03 -3.96
CA ASP A 418 -20.67 22.95 -3.22
C ASP A 418 -21.45 23.94 -2.34
N ASN A 419 -22.75 23.75 -2.19
CA ASN A 419 -23.71 24.68 -1.59
C ASN A 419 -23.69 26.09 -2.21
N GLY A 420 -23.12 26.22 -3.42
CA GLY A 420 -22.93 27.47 -4.14
C GLY A 420 -23.36 27.32 -5.59
N GLY A 421 -22.38 27.36 -6.51
CA GLY A 421 -22.62 27.37 -7.95
C GLY A 421 -23.00 26.02 -8.54
N VAL A 422 -22.63 24.91 -7.88
CA VAL A 422 -22.96 23.55 -8.28
C VAL A 422 -23.83 22.91 -7.19
N ARG A 423 -25.02 22.45 -7.57
CA ARG A 423 -26.03 21.92 -6.65
C ARG A 423 -26.54 20.57 -7.13
N LEU A 424 -27.23 19.85 -6.24
CA LEU A 424 -27.97 18.66 -6.63
C LEU A 424 -28.83 18.90 -7.90
N PRO A 425 -28.89 17.91 -8.81
CA PRO A 425 -29.75 18.01 -9.98
C PRO A 425 -31.24 18.01 -9.56
N ALA A 426 -32.10 18.71 -10.31
CA ALA A 426 -33.55 18.61 -10.13
C ALA A 426 -34.05 17.21 -10.50
N SER A 427 -33.40 16.58 -11.48
CA SER A 427 -33.65 15.19 -11.88
C SER A 427 -32.45 14.66 -12.64
N TRP A 428 -32.34 13.34 -12.70
CA TRP A 428 -31.34 12.68 -13.52
C TRP A 428 -31.88 11.37 -14.08
N SER A 429 -31.22 10.85 -15.10
CA SER A 429 -31.52 9.55 -15.68
C SER A 429 -30.27 8.90 -16.27
N LEU A 430 -30.35 7.59 -16.51
CA LEU A 430 -29.32 6.83 -17.22
C LEU A 430 -29.76 6.52 -18.64
N GLN A 431 -28.85 6.69 -19.57
CA GLN A 431 -29.04 6.30 -20.96
C GLN A 431 -27.87 5.44 -21.44
N TYR A 432 -28.17 4.40 -22.21
CA TYR A 432 -27.17 3.53 -22.82
C TYR A 432 -27.13 3.73 -24.33
N TRP A 433 -26.00 3.43 -24.96
CA TRP A 433 -25.88 3.41 -26.41
C TRP A 433 -26.39 2.08 -26.96
N ASN A 434 -27.43 2.12 -27.79
CA ASN A 434 -28.04 0.94 -28.41
C ASN A 434 -27.39 0.54 -29.76
N GLY A 435 -26.31 1.22 -30.16
CA GLY A 435 -25.67 1.06 -31.47
C GLY A 435 -25.91 2.25 -32.41
N THR A 436 -27.02 2.97 -32.26
CA THR A 436 -27.42 4.10 -33.14
C THR A 436 -27.76 5.38 -32.39
N ALA A 437 -28.27 5.27 -31.16
CA ALA A 437 -28.67 6.40 -30.34
C ALA A 437 -28.48 6.10 -28.84
N PHE A 438 -28.45 7.16 -28.04
CA PHE A 438 -28.63 7.04 -26.60
C PHE A 438 -30.12 6.92 -26.27
N VAL A 439 -30.48 5.86 -25.57
CA VAL A 439 -31.85 5.58 -25.13
C VAL A 439 -31.87 5.28 -23.64
N ALA A 440 -33.02 5.47 -22.99
CA ALA A 440 -33.15 5.21 -21.55
C ALA A 440 -32.84 3.75 -21.19
N VAL A 441 -32.22 3.53 -20.03
CA VAL A 441 -32.04 2.18 -19.52
C VAL A 441 -33.41 1.56 -19.20
N PRO A 442 -33.72 0.33 -19.66
CA PRO A 442 -35.00 -0.31 -19.40
C PRO A 442 -35.12 -0.78 -17.94
N GLY A 443 -36.32 -0.67 -17.36
CA GLY A 443 -36.62 -1.25 -16.05
C GLY A 443 -35.92 -0.58 -14.85
N ALA A 444 -35.57 0.72 -14.96
CA ALA A 444 -34.94 1.46 -13.88
C ALA A 444 -35.79 1.46 -12.59
N SER A 445 -35.19 1.18 -11.43
CA SER A 445 -35.87 1.21 -10.12
C SER A 445 -36.21 2.60 -9.59
N GLY A 446 -35.79 3.65 -10.29
CA GLY A 446 -35.95 5.05 -9.91
C GLY A 446 -34.63 5.80 -9.94
N PHE A 447 -34.65 7.12 -9.81
CA PHE A 447 -33.47 7.98 -9.83
C PHE A 447 -33.46 8.89 -8.58
N PRO A 448 -33.02 8.37 -7.42
CA PRO A 448 -33.03 9.15 -6.18
C PRO A 448 -32.06 10.33 -6.25
N VAL A 449 -32.36 11.40 -5.51
CA VAL A 449 -31.49 12.58 -5.39
C VAL A 449 -31.25 12.86 -3.91
N ALA A 450 -30.12 12.39 -3.41
CA ALA A 450 -29.69 12.54 -2.03
C ALA A 450 -28.23 13.02 -1.94
N LEU A 451 -27.96 13.87 -0.96
CA LEU A 451 -26.62 14.33 -0.60
C LEU A 451 -25.86 13.27 0.19
N ASN A 452 -24.53 13.30 0.07
CA ASN A 452 -23.59 12.53 0.89
C ASN A 452 -23.77 11.00 0.81
N VAL A 453 -24.36 10.51 -0.28
CA VAL A 453 -24.61 9.09 -0.50
C VAL A 453 -24.52 8.76 -1.99
N TYR A 454 -24.24 7.50 -2.29
CA TYR A 454 -24.47 6.97 -3.61
C TYR A 454 -25.97 6.84 -3.91
N ASN A 455 -26.39 7.45 -5.01
CA ASN A 455 -27.73 7.37 -5.55
C ASN A 455 -27.78 6.16 -6.48
N ARG A 456 -28.17 5.01 -5.90
CA ARG A 456 -28.18 3.71 -6.56
C ARG A 456 -29.39 3.53 -7.46
N VAL A 457 -29.16 2.97 -8.64
CA VAL A 457 -30.19 2.58 -9.62
C VAL A 457 -29.90 1.17 -10.12
N THR A 458 -30.92 0.33 -10.07
CA THR A 458 -30.93 -0.98 -10.75
C THR A 458 -31.77 -0.89 -12.01
N PHE A 459 -31.43 -1.65 -13.04
CA PHE A 459 -32.14 -1.70 -14.31
C PHE A 459 -32.00 -3.09 -14.95
N THR A 460 -32.76 -3.38 -16.00
CA THR A 460 -32.66 -4.65 -16.72
C THR A 460 -31.27 -4.79 -17.32
N SER A 461 -30.60 -5.93 -17.09
CA SER A 461 -29.25 -6.20 -17.59
C SER A 461 -29.17 -5.99 -19.10
N LEU A 462 -28.18 -5.22 -19.55
CA LEU A 462 -27.97 -4.89 -20.95
C LEU A 462 -26.48 -4.88 -21.30
N SER A 463 -26.18 -5.12 -22.57
CA SER A 463 -24.82 -5.04 -23.13
C SER A 463 -24.66 -3.71 -23.87
N THR A 464 -23.68 -2.89 -23.49
CA THR A 464 -23.43 -1.60 -24.15
C THR A 464 -21.96 -1.19 -24.08
N THR A 465 -21.52 -0.38 -25.06
CA THR A 465 -20.20 0.27 -25.04
C THR A 465 -20.23 1.64 -24.41
N ARG A 466 -21.42 2.22 -24.12
CA ARG A 466 -21.52 3.55 -23.52
C ARG A 466 -22.70 3.66 -22.58
N LEU A 467 -22.47 4.24 -21.41
CA LEU A 467 -23.50 4.63 -20.45
C LEU A 467 -23.31 6.10 -20.13
N ARG A 468 -24.36 6.89 -20.13
CA ARG A 468 -24.30 8.29 -19.72
C ARG A 468 -25.32 8.62 -18.64
N VAL A 469 -24.86 9.39 -17.66
CA VAL A 469 -25.67 10.05 -16.64
C VAL A 469 -26.13 11.38 -17.22
N VAL A 470 -27.43 11.57 -17.36
CA VAL A 470 -28.04 12.82 -17.84
C VAL A 470 -28.62 13.53 -16.64
N LEU A 471 -28.18 14.77 -16.40
CA LEU A 471 -28.51 15.58 -15.23
C LEU A 471 -29.23 16.84 -15.70
N ASN A 472 -30.38 17.15 -15.09
CA ASN A 472 -31.05 18.42 -15.30
C ASN A 472 -30.81 19.31 -14.09
N SER A 473 -30.27 20.51 -14.34
CA SER A 473 -29.99 21.51 -13.32
C SER A 473 -31.22 21.84 -12.49
N GLY A 474 -31.00 22.01 -11.18
CA GLY A 474 -31.99 22.52 -10.24
C GLY A 474 -31.67 23.96 -9.84
N ALA A 475 -31.28 24.15 -8.59
CA ALA A 475 -30.95 25.46 -8.03
C ALA A 475 -29.60 26.05 -8.54
N GLY A 476 -28.79 25.24 -9.24
CA GLY A 476 -27.49 25.64 -9.79
C GLY A 476 -27.04 24.69 -10.89
N SER A 477 -25.80 24.84 -11.33
CA SER A 477 -25.13 23.87 -12.22
C SER A 477 -25.07 22.50 -11.57
N VAL A 478 -24.78 21.45 -12.35
CA VAL A 478 -24.74 20.06 -11.86
C VAL A 478 -23.32 19.53 -11.85
N GLY A 479 -23.07 18.52 -11.02
CA GLY A 479 -21.79 17.83 -10.95
C GLY A 479 -21.88 16.44 -10.34
N LEU A 480 -20.80 15.68 -10.49
CA LEU A 480 -20.62 14.33 -9.98
C LEU A 480 -19.24 14.21 -9.31
N LEU A 481 -19.18 13.38 -8.29
CA LEU A 481 -17.93 13.00 -7.62
C LEU A 481 -17.48 11.59 -7.97
N GLU A 482 -18.40 10.66 -8.27
CA GLU A 482 -18.05 9.30 -8.69
C GLU A 482 -19.27 8.61 -9.32
N VAL A 483 -19.03 7.73 -10.29
CA VAL A 483 -20.03 6.83 -10.89
C VAL A 483 -19.48 5.41 -10.85
N LYS A 484 -20.22 4.50 -10.21
CA LYS A 484 -19.94 3.05 -10.27
C LYS A 484 -20.94 2.36 -11.16
N VAL A 485 -20.51 1.34 -11.90
CA VAL A 485 -21.37 0.53 -12.79
C VAL A 485 -21.06 -0.94 -12.59
N THR A 486 -22.04 -1.78 -12.28
CA THR A 486 -21.81 -3.22 -12.05
C THR A 486 -22.76 -4.13 -12.86
N SER A 487 -22.36 -5.39 -13.01
CA SER A 487 -23.08 -6.45 -13.73
C SER A 487 -24.11 -7.19 -12.91
#